data_AF-A0A135YSV6-F1
#
_entry.id   AF-A0A135YSV6-F1
#
_cell.length_a   1.000
_cell.length_b   1.000
_cell.length_c   1.000
_cell.angle_alpha   90.00
_cell.angle_beta   90.00
_cell.angle_gamma   90.00
#
_symmetry.space_group_name_H-M   'P 1'
#
loop_
_entity.id
_entity.type
_entity.pdbx_description
1 polymer ?
#
loop_
_entity_poly.entity_id
_entity_poly.type
_entity_poly.pdbx_seq_one_letter_code
_entity_poly.pdbx_strand_id
1 'polypeptide(L)'
;MSDNKKYYYLKLKENFFESDEIIYLESLPDGHKYSNILLKLYLRSLKNSGKLMMNDVIPYSPEMLATVTRHSVGDVKQAIVHFMNLGLIEQL
;
A
#
# COMPACT_ATOMS: atom_id res chain seq x y z
N MET A 1 -1.67 -0.13 -38.30
CA MET A 1 -2.14 -0.90 -37.13
C MET A 1 -2.11 0.06 -35.96
N SER A 2 -3.27 0.46 -35.44
CA SER A 2 -3.34 1.35 -34.28
C SER A 2 -2.83 0.61 -33.05
N ASP A 3 -1.79 1.13 -32.42
CA ASP A 3 -1.31 0.66 -31.12
C ASP A 3 -2.48 0.55 -30.14
N ASN A 4 -2.82 -0.67 -29.75
CA ASN A 4 -3.87 -0.98 -28.79
C ASN A 4 -3.38 -0.67 -27.36
N LYS A 5 -3.05 0.59 -27.08
CA LYS A 5 -2.59 1.03 -25.75
C LYS A 5 -3.78 1.05 -24.79
N LYS A 6 -3.92 -0.02 -23.99
CA LYS A 6 -4.81 -0.04 -22.83
C LYS A 6 -4.19 0.81 -21.72
N TYR A 7 -4.66 2.04 -21.56
CA TYR A 7 -4.35 2.86 -20.39
C TYR A 7 -5.17 2.31 -19.20
N TYR A 8 -4.52 1.55 -18.33
CA TYR A 8 -5.13 1.12 -17.06
C TYR A 8 -5.04 2.28 -16.07
N TYR A 9 -5.99 3.21 -16.13
CA TYR A 9 -6.13 4.23 -15.10
C TYR A 9 -6.55 3.54 -13.79
N LEU A 10 -5.81 3.80 -12.71
CA LEU A 10 -6.24 3.45 -11.37
C LEU A 10 -7.47 4.30 -11.04
N LYS A 11 -8.61 3.67 -10.74
CA LYS A 11 -9.76 4.38 -10.16
C LYS A 11 -9.54 4.48 -8.66
N LEU A 12 -9.18 5.67 -8.21
CA LEU A 12 -9.05 6.03 -6.80
C LEU A 12 -10.31 6.81 -6.39
N LYS A 13 -10.66 6.78 -5.10
CA LYS A 13 -11.69 7.69 -4.59
C LYS A 13 -11.20 9.13 -4.79
N GLU A 14 -12.09 10.02 -5.24
CA GLU A 14 -11.72 11.40 -5.59
C GLU A 14 -11.06 12.15 -4.42
N ASN A 15 -11.42 11.78 -3.20
CA ASN A 15 -10.97 12.40 -1.97
C ASN A 15 -9.95 11.54 -1.19
N PHE A 16 -9.23 10.65 -1.87
CA PHE A 16 -8.30 9.74 -1.20
C PHE A 16 -7.18 10.49 -0.46
N PHE A 17 -6.61 11.53 -1.08
CA PHE A 17 -5.52 12.29 -0.47
C PHE A 17 -6.00 13.35 0.53
N GLU A 18 -7.32 13.49 0.65
CA GLU A 18 -8.02 14.44 1.49
C GLU A 18 -8.57 13.80 2.77
N SER A 19 -8.36 12.49 2.96
CA SER A 19 -8.72 11.83 4.23
C SER A 19 -7.76 12.25 5.35
N ASP A 20 -8.28 12.39 6.57
CA ASP A 20 -7.49 12.84 7.72
C ASP A 20 -6.28 11.93 7.97
N GLU A 21 -6.43 10.63 7.74
CA GLU A 21 -5.37 9.64 7.90
C GLU A 21 -4.26 9.80 6.85
N ILE A 22 -4.61 10.08 5.59
CA ILE A 22 -3.64 10.27 4.51
C ILE A 22 -2.93 11.62 4.66
N ILE A 23 -3.66 12.68 5.01
CA ILE A 23 -3.09 13.99 5.34
C ILE A 23 -2.09 13.85 6.50
N TYR A 24 -2.46 13.11 7.55
CA TYR A 24 -1.56 12.83 8.66
C TYR A 24 -0.31 12.08 8.22
N LEU A 25 -0.45 11.00 7.43
CA LEU A 25 0.69 10.25 6.91
C LEU A 25 1.65 11.10 6.10
N GLU A 26 1.14 11.98 5.23
CA GLU A 26 1.97 12.85 4.39
C GLU A 26 2.64 13.98 5.16
N SER A 27 2.12 14.34 6.34
CA SER A 27 2.75 15.30 7.25
C SER A 27 4.00 14.75 7.95
N LEU A 28 4.18 13.42 7.99
CA LEU A 28 5.34 12.78 8.61
C LEU A 28 6.61 13.02 7.77
N PRO A 29 7.81 12.95 8.38
CA PRO A 29 9.06 12.89 7.62
C PRO A 29 9.01 11.75 6.58
N ASP A 30 9.33 12.07 5.33
CA ASP A 30 9.18 11.15 4.19
C ASP A 30 7.77 10.59 3.98
N GLY A 31 6.72 11.31 4.42
CA GLY A 31 5.32 10.84 4.42
C GLY A 31 4.79 10.34 3.07
N HIS A 32 5.26 10.93 1.96
CA HIS A 32 4.96 10.47 0.60
C HIS A 32 5.32 8.99 0.36
N LYS A 33 6.33 8.44 1.05
CA LYS A 33 6.68 7.01 0.99
C LYS A 33 5.56 6.18 1.59
N TYR A 34 4.92 6.63 2.67
CA TYR A 34 3.82 5.89 3.31
C TYR A 34 2.60 5.83 2.41
N SER A 35 2.18 6.93 1.79
CA SER A 35 1.12 6.92 0.76
C SER A 35 1.44 5.93 -0.38
N ASN A 36 2.69 5.92 -0.84
CA ASN A 36 3.13 5.02 -1.90
C ASN A 36 3.12 3.54 -1.48
N ILE A 37 3.58 3.23 -0.26
CA ILE A 37 3.56 1.88 0.31
C ILE A 37 2.10 1.43 0.44
N LEU A 38 1.21 2.25 1.02
CA LEU A 38 -0.19 1.90 1.23
C LEU A 38 -0.91 1.52 -0.06
N LEU A 39 -0.79 2.37 -1.10
CA LEU A 39 -1.37 2.09 -2.41
C LEU A 39 -0.84 0.79 -3.01
N LYS A 40 0.47 0.51 -2.88
CA LYS A 40 1.08 -0.76 -3.33
C LYS A 40 0.55 -1.96 -2.56
N LEU A 41 0.29 -1.82 -1.25
CA LEU A 41 -0.30 -2.88 -0.43
C LEU A 41 -1.75 -3.14 -0.84
N TYR A 42 -2.58 -2.10 -0.97
CA TYR A 42 -3.96 -2.23 -1.44
C TYR A 42 -4.04 -2.90 -2.80
N LEU A 43 -3.25 -2.47 -3.78
CA LEU A 43 -3.24 -3.10 -5.10
C LEU A 43 -2.81 -4.57 -5.08
N ARG A 44 -1.90 -4.93 -4.17
CA ARG A 44 -1.47 -6.33 -4.01
C ARG A 44 -2.55 -7.17 -3.36
N SER A 45 -3.23 -6.64 -2.35
CA SER A 45 -4.27 -7.36 -1.62
C SER A 45 -5.49 -7.69 -2.49
N LEU A 46 -5.73 -6.93 -3.56
CA LEU A 46 -6.76 -7.24 -4.56
C LEU A 46 -6.61 -8.64 -5.20
N LYS A 47 -5.39 -9.20 -5.22
CA LYS A 47 -5.16 -10.55 -5.76
C LYS A 47 -5.66 -11.67 -4.82
N ASN A 48 -5.83 -11.37 -3.54
CA ASN A 48 -6.09 -12.36 -2.50
C ASN A 48 -7.24 -11.87 -1.59
N SER A 49 -8.31 -11.33 -2.20
CA SER A 49 -9.54 -10.91 -1.51
C SER A 49 -9.29 -9.97 -0.31
N GLY A 50 -8.37 -9.02 -0.47
CA GLY A 50 -8.03 -8.05 0.57
C GLY A 50 -6.92 -8.50 1.52
N LYS A 51 -6.37 -9.71 1.36
CA LYS A 51 -5.29 -10.23 2.20
C LYS A 51 -3.91 -10.04 1.56
N LEU A 52 -2.91 -9.87 2.40
CA LEU A 52 -1.50 -9.78 2.00
C LEU A 52 -0.84 -11.16 2.10
N MET A 53 -1.10 -12.02 1.11
CA MET A 53 -0.60 -13.39 1.06
C MET A 53 0.14 -13.69 -0.25
N MET A 54 1.20 -14.48 -0.17
CA MET A 54 1.86 -15.07 -1.33
C MET A 54 1.20 -16.42 -1.66
N ASN A 55 0.70 -16.55 -2.89
CA ASN A 55 0.07 -17.76 -3.41
C ASN A 55 -1.03 -18.33 -2.49
N ASP A 56 -1.75 -17.48 -1.77
CA ASP A 56 -2.78 -17.86 -0.78
C ASP A 56 -2.30 -18.71 0.41
N VAL A 57 -0.98 -18.89 0.59
CA VAL A 57 -0.42 -19.79 1.62
C VAL A 57 0.43 -19.04 2.65
N ILE A 58 1.28 -18.11 2.21
CA ILE A 58 2.30 -17.50 3.07
C ILE A 58 1.95 -16.04 3.33
N PRO A 59 1.64 -15.64 4.58
CA PRO A 59 1.50 -14.21 4.93
C PRO A 59 2.79 -13.46 4.63
N TYR A 60 2.69 -12.24 4.09
CA TYR A 60 3.89 -11.46 3.82
C TYR A 60 4.57 -11.01 5.12
N SER A 61 5.88 -11.27 5.21
CA SER A 61 6.73 -10.69 6.25
C SER A 61 7.12 -9.25 5.88
N PRO A 62 7.58 -8.42 6.83
CA PRO A 62 8.10 -7.09 6.52
C PRO A 62 9.20 -7.06 5.45
N GLU A 63 10.05 -8.09 5.40
CA GLU A 63 11.13 -8.23 4.40
C GLU A 63 10.57 -8.51 3.00
N MET A 64 9.52 -9.35 2.92
CA MET A 64 8.80 -9.58 1.67
C MET A 64 8.08 -8.30 1.23
N LEU A 65 7.39 -7.62 2.16
CA LEU A 65 6.70 -6.35 1.90
C LEU A 65 7.67 -5.28 1.41
N ALA A 66 8.86 -5.16 2.00
CA ALA A 66 9.93 -4.28 1.53
C ALA A 66 10.33 -4.57 0.08
N THR A 67 10.58 -5.84 -0.23
CA THR A 67 10.95 -6.29 -1.59
C THR A 67 9.86 -5.92 -2.60
N VAL A 68 8.61 -6.23 -2.29
CA VAL A 68 7.51 -6.07 -3.24
C VAL A 68 7.00 -4.63 -3.33
N THR A 69 7.20 -3.82 -2.30
CA THR A 69 6.90 -2.39 -2.31
C THR A 69 8.08 -1.53 -2.79
N ARG A 70 9.29 -2.09 -2.87
CA ARG A 70 10.53 -1.41 -3.26
C ARG A 70 10.91 -0.26 -2.30
N HIS A 71 10.77 -0.51 -1.01
CA HIS A 71 11.22 0.39 0.05
C HIS A 71 12.14 -0.38 1.01
N SER A 72 12.82 0.34 1.90
CA SER A 72 13.64 -0.33 2.91
C SER A 72 12.75 -1.11 3.89
N VAL A 73 13.32 -2.12 4.54
CA VAL A 73 12.61 -2.86 5.61
C VAL A 73 12.23 -1.93 6.76
N GLY A 74 13.07 -0.92 7.06
CA GLY A 74 12.79 0.10 8.07
C GLY A 74 11.54 0.91 7.74
N ASP A 75 11.48 1.45 6.52
CA ASP A 75 10.32 2.24 6.05
C ASP A 75 9.04 1.42 6.11
N VAL A 76 9.09 0.15 5.67
CA VAL A 76 7.91 -0.73 5.68
C VAL A 76 7.46 -1.06 7.10
N LYS A 77 8.38 -1.32 8.03
CA LYS A 77 8.03 -1.57 9.44
C LYS A 77 7.34 -0.35 10.05
N GLN A 78 7.87 0.86 9.82
CA GLN A 78 7.23 2.08 10.30
C GLN A 78 5.86 2.31 9.64
N ALA A 79 5.76 2.11 8.33
CA ALA A 79 4.52 2.23 7.57
C ALA A 79 3.42 1.33 8.14
N ILE A 80 3.72 0.04 8.37
CA ILE A 80 2.76 -0.92 8.93
C ILE A 80 2.25 -0.47 10.30
N VAL A 81 3.11 0.05 11.18
CA VAL A 81 2.71 0.58 12.48
C VAL A 81 1.75 1.76 12.32
N HIS A 82 2.07 2.72 11.45
CA HIS A 82 1.16 3.85 11.19
C HIS A 82 -0.17 3.39 10.61
N PHE A 83 -0.16 2.47 9.65
CA PHE A 83 -1.38 1.98 9.02
C PHE A 83 -2.30 1.24 9.99
N MET A 84 -1.75 0.41 10.89
CA MET A 84 -2.53 -0.26 11.92
C MET A 84 -3.12 0.75 12.92
N ASN A 85 -2.34 1.73 13.36
CA ASN A 85 -2.82 2.75 14.30
C ASN A 85 -3.93 3.64 13.71
N LEU A 86 -3.90 3.86 12.39
CA LEU A 86 -4.90 4.64 11.65
C LEU A 86 -6.07 3.79 11.15
N GLY A 87 -6.07 2.47 11.39
CA GLY A 87 -7.11 1.57 10.88
C GLY A 87 -7.13 1.43 9.35
N LEU A 88 -6.02 1.73 8.67
CA LEU A 88 -5.87 1.62 7.22
C LEU A 88 -5.56 0.18 6.79
N ILE A 89 -4.98 -0.62 7.68
CA ILE A 89 -4.82 -2.08 7.53
C ILE A 89 -5.10 -2.76 8.86
N GLU A 90 -5.41 -4.06 8.81
CA GLU A 90 -5.67 -4.88 10.00
C GLU A 90 -4.80 -6.15 9.97
N GLN A 91 -4.38 -6.60 11.15
CA GLN A 91 -3.73 -7.89 11.32
C GLN A 91 -4.80 -8.94 11.68
N LEU A 92 -4.94 -9.96 10.82
CA LEU A 92 -5.84 -11.10 11.01
C LEU A 92 -5.22 -12.21 11.87
#